data_AF-A0A3B9WXY9-F1
#
_entry.id   AF-A0A3B9WXY9-F1
#
_cell.length_a   1.000
_cell.length_b   1.000
_cell.length_c   1.000
_cell.angle_alpha   90.00
_cell.angle_beta   90.00
_cell.angle_gamma   90.00
#
_symmetry.space_group_name_H-M   'P 1'
#
loop_
_entity.id
_entity.type
_entity.pdbx_description
1 polymer ?
#
loop_
_entity_poly.entity_id
_entity_poly.type
_entity_poly.pdbx_seq_one_letter_code
_entity_poly.pdbx_strand_id
1 'polypeptide(L)'
;MKYCNQLFLIAAMFSATTQAAEDTLASTIDVAARAELIAIADAYYQQRLSFSPQLAYLIGADAPNNSRWSDISPEGISANVAAQETILEDLNGTSEEFPLGSPEWVLYGSLQESLEARLDLRVCKRELWSINHMDSFYSSLGNVAQIHPLEDEADRSAALQRWRNIPDFVDQDISNLRQGLDSGYLVHIGVVERVITQITGLISMPLETSPLTLMSRRMDNAAFASELEDIVATSVLPALERYRNFLVEDYIQAARESHSIAKNPNGRACYIAYYRSYSTMKRTPEAVFALGEAAVERQRQAVIDLGEEVYGITDFAEIVRLTSDDQANQIEGPEQVQRIAEDALLRAKALSPTLFNQLPEAELIVEAYPEPQQGTGRPASYRTPVGDQPGKYMFDPQDWQNDTIGGGEITAVHEGFPGHHMQLALSIERESLHPVERLLSNSA
;
A
#
# COMPACT_ATOMS: atom_id res chain seq x y z
N MET A 1 -43.38 -2.32 27.41
CA MET A 1 -43.79 -2.78 26.06
C MET A 1 -44.44 -1.71 25.15
N LYS A 2 -44.60 -0.43 25.57
CA LYS A 2 -45.12 0.63 24.67
C LYS A 2 -44.05 1.59 24.09
N TYR A 3 -42.82 1.57 24.62
CA TYR A 3 -41.72 2.44 24.16
C TYR A 3 -40.75 1.77 23.17
N CYS A 4 -40.78 0.43 23.03
CA CYS A 4 -39.94 -0.30 22.07
C CYS A 4 -40.42 -0.15 20.61
N ASN A 5 -41.74 -0.04 20.39
CA ASN A 5 -42.29 0.09 19.03
C ASN A 5 -42.09 1.47 18.40
N GLN A 6 -41.91 2.54 19.19
CA GLN A 6 -41.69 3.88 18.65
C GLN A 6 -40.25 4.10 18.15
N LEU A 7 -39.24 3.48 18.77
CA LEU A 7 -37.86 3.55 18.27
C LEU A 7 -37.66 2.76 16.97
N PHE A 8 -38.30 1.58 16.83
CA PHE A 8 -38.25 0.80 15.59
C PHE A 8 -38.91 1.54 14.39
N LEU A 9 -39.99 2.28 14.64
CA LEU A 9 -40.67 3.08 13.62
C LEU A 9 -39.85 4.31 13.18
N ILE A 10 -39.08 4.93 14.09
CA ILE A 10 -38.22 6.08 13.75
C ILE A 10 -36.96 5.64 13.01
N ALA A 11 -36.36 4.50 13.39
CA ALA A 11 -35.21 3.93 12.67
C ALA A 11 -35.58 3.44 11.26
N ALA A 12 -36.75 2.80 11.10
CA ALA A 12 -37.26 2.39 9.79
C ALA A 12 -37.61 3.60 8.89
N MET A 13 -38.10 4.71 9.45
CA MET A 13 -38.35 5.94 8.70
C MET A 13 -37.06 6.66 8.29
N PHE A 14 -35.99 6.62 9.11
CA PHE A 14 -34.68 7.18 8.73
C PHE A 14 -33.99 6.35 7.63
N SER A 15 -33.99 5.01 7.72
CA SER A 15 -33.47 4.15 6.64
C SER A 15 -34.28 4.28 5.34
N ALA A 16 -35.60 4.41 5.42
CA ALA A 16 -36.44 4.58 4.24
C ALA A 16 -36.27 5.97 3.58
N THR A 17 -35.91 7.00 4.35
CA THR A 17 -35.68 8.35 3.82
C THR A 17 -34.28 8.54 3.23
N THR A 18 -33.26 7.84 3.74
CA THR A 18 -31.93 7.78 3.09
C THR A 18 -31.98 6.96 1.80
N GLN A 19 -32.65 5.80 1.80
CA GLN A 19 -32.82 4.99 0.59
C GLN A 19 -33.65 5.74 -0.47
N ALA A 20 -34.73 6.42 -0.08
CA ALA A 20 -35.54 7.21 -1.00
C ALA A 20 -34.80 8.45 -1.54
N ALA A 21 -33.87 9.04 -0.78
CA ALA A 21 -33.02 10.14 -1.22
C ALA A 21 -31.92 9.66 -2.20
N GLU A 22 -31.31 8.50 -1.95
CA GLU A 22 -30.40 7.83 -2.89
C GLU A 22 -31.12 7.40 -4.18
N ASP A 23 -32.34 6.84 -4.07
CA ASP A 23 -33.17 6.46 -5.23
C ASP A 23 -33.66 7.68 -6.03
N THR A 24 -33.91 8.83 -5.39
CA THR A 24 -34.26 10.06 -6.13
C THR A 24 -33.06 10.74 -6.76
N LEU A 25 -31.85 10.63 -6.21
CA LEU A 25 -30.61 11.08 -6.84
C LEU A 25 -30.22 10.16 -8.03
N ALA A 26 -30.33 8.85 -7.88
CA ALA A 26 -30.05 7.87 -8.93
C ALA A 26 -31.01 7.96 -10.13
N SER A 27 -32.20 8.54 -9.95
CA SER A 27 -33.26 8.76 -10.94
C SER A 27 -33.01 9.95 -11.89
N THR A 28 -31.96 10.76 -11.65
CA THR A 28 -31.70 12.00 -12.41
C THR A 28 -30.53 11.95 -13.41
N ILE A 29 -29.76 10.86 -13.42
CA ILE A 29 -28.56 10.71 -14.25
C ILE A 29 -28.93 10.02 -15.57
N ASP A 30 -28.42 10.50 -16.70
CA ASP A 30 -28.62 9.84 -18.00
C ASP A 30 -27.95 8.46 -17.98
N VAL A 31 -28.71 7.44 -18.38
CA VAL A 31 -28.22 6.06 -18.49
C VAL A 31 -27.04 5.99 -19.47
N ALA A 32 -27.06 6.81 -20.53
CA ALA A 32 -25.96 6.86 -21.50
C ALA A 32 -24.68 7.43 -20.88
N ALA A 33 -24.76 8.54 -20.14
CA ALA A 33 -23.60 9.14 -19.49
C ALA A 33 -23.01 8.23 -18.40
N ARG A 34 -23.85 7.56 -17.62
CA ARG A 34 -23.39 6.52 -16.68
C ARG A 34 -22.63 5.41 -17.42
N ALA A 35 -23.19 4.91 -18.52
CA ALA A 35 -22.54 3.85 -19.31
C ALA A 35 -21.20 4.30 -19.91
N GLU A 36 -21.10 5.56 -20.35
CA GLU A 36 -19.86 6.17 -20.83
C GLU A 36 -18.79 6.25 -19.74
N LEU A 37 -19.14 6.76 -18.55
CA LEU A 37 -18.20 6.82 -17.42
C LEU A 37 -17.69 5.44 -17.01
N ILE A 38 -18.59 4.44 -16.97
CA ILE A 38 -18.21 3.06 -16.65
C ILE A 38 -17.27 2.49 -17.72
N ALA A 39 -17.51 2.75 -19.00
CA ALA A 39 -16.61 2.30 -20.07
C ALA A 39 -15.21 2.92 -19.96
N ILE A 40 -15.11 4.20 -19.56
CA ILE A 40 -13.83 4.88 -19.30
C ILE A 40 -13.13 4.26 -18.08
N ALA A 41 -13.88 3.97 -17.02
CA ALA A 41 -13.38 3.29 -15.82
C ALA A 41 -12.83 1.89 -16.14
N ASP A 42 -13.54 1.13 -16.97
CA ASP A 42 -13.12 -0.18 -17.48
C ASP A 42 -11.85 -0.08 -18.32
N ALA A 43 -11.78 0.90 -19.23
CA ALA A 43 -10.59 1.16 -20.03
C ALA A 43 -9.37 1.45 -19.15
N TYR A 44 -9.52 2.29 -18.12
CA TYR A 44 -8.46 2.58 -17.16
C TYR A 44 -8.04 1.36 -16.35
N TYR A 45 -9.02 0.58 -15.87
CA TYR A 45 -8.77 -0.66 -15.14
C TYR A 45 -7.96 -1.65 -15.98
N GLN A 46 -8.40 -1.93 -17.20
CA GLN A 46 -7.71 -2.84 -18.13
C GLN A 46 -6.35 -2.32 -18.55
N GLN A 47 -6.20 -1.02 -18.76
CA GLN A 47 -4.92 -0.37 -19.05
C GLN A 47 -3.92 -0.63 -17.92
N ARG A 48 -4.32 -0.37 -16.67
CA ARG A 48 -3.48 -0.55 -15.48
C ARG A 48 -3.03 -2.00 -15.30
N LEU A 49 -3.94 -2.96 -15.46
CA LEU A 49 -3.62 -4.38 -15.34
C LEU A 49 -2.80 -4.90 -16.53
N SER A 50 -2.99 -4.36 -17.74
CA SER A 50 -2.20 -4.75 -18.91
C SER A 50 -0.75 -4.26 -18.79
N PHE A 51 -0.54 -3.03 -18.30
CA PHE A 51 0.80 -2.49 -18.07
C PHE A 51 1.52 -3.20 -16.91
N SER A 52 0.78 -3.58 -15.86
CA SER A 52 1.34 -4.18 -14.65
C SER A 52 0.53 -5.40 -14.21
N PRO A 53 0.66 -6.56 -14.88
CA PRO A 53 -0.23 -7.71 -14.65
C PRO A 53 -0.20 -8.26 -13.22
N GLN A 54 0.93 -8.15 -12.53
CA GLN A 54 1.05 -8.57 -11.12
C GLN A 54 0.19 -7.74 -10.16
N LEU A 55 -0.26 -6.55 -10.57
CA LEU A 55 -1.16 -5.70 -9.78
C LEU A 55 -2.53 -6.37 -9.57
N ALA A 56 -2.96 -7.21 -10.52
CA ALA A 56 -4.23 -7.94 -10.42
C ALA A 56 -4.26 -8.81 -9.16
N TYR A 57 -3.14 -9.46 -8.82
CA TYR A 57 -3.05 -10.30 -7.63
C TYR A 57 -3.18 -9.51 -6.31
N LEU A 58 -2.74 -8.25 -6.29
CA LEU A 58 -2.81 -7.40 -5.10
C LEU A 58 -4.24 -6.95 -4.79
N ILE A 59 -5.11 -6.94 -5.80
CA ILE A 59 -6.52 -6.50 -5.67
C ILE A 59 -7.53 -7.65 -5.80
N GLY A 60 -7.05 -8.90 -5.85
CA GLY A 60 -7.88 -10.09 -6.00
C GLY A 60 -8.62 -10.14 -7.35
N ALA A 61 -7.97 -9.69 -8.43
CA ALA A 61 -8.50 -9.71 -9.78
C ALA A 61 -7.78 -10.71 -10.68
N ASP A 62 -8.43 -11.08 -11.78
CA ASP A 62 -7.82 -11.89 -12.83
C ASP A 62 -6.77 -11.07 -13.59
N ALA A 63 -5.54 -11.57 -13.63
CA ALA A 63 -4.50 -10.93 -14.42
C ALA A 63 -4.74 -11.16 -15.92
N PRO A 64 -4.67 -10.12 -16.77
CA PRO A 64 -4.79 -10.30 -18.22
C PRO A 64 -3.64 -11.16 -18.80
N ASN A 65 -2.53 -11.25 -18.07
CA ASN A 65 -1.41 -12.09 -18.42
C ASN A 65 -0.66 -12.58 -17.16
N ASN A 66 -0.74 -13.88 -16.88
CA ASN A 66 -0.03 -14.49 -15.74
C ASN A 66 1.48 -14.68 -15.97
N SER A 67 2.00 -14.56 -17.20
CA SER A 67 3.41 -14.84 -17.50
C SER A 67 4.33 -13.61 -17.61
N ARG A 68 3.82 -12.38 -17.52
CA ARG A 68 4.58 -11.15 -17.77
C ARG A 68 4.72 -10.26 -16.53
N TRP A 69 5.89 -9.64 -16.42
CA TRP A 69 6.13 -8.47 -15.56
C TRP A 69 5.74 -7.18 -16.29
N SER A 70 5.77 -6.05 -15.56
CA SER A 70 5.56 -4.74 -16.16
C SER A 70 6.55 -4.46 -17.27
N ASP A 71 6.07 -3.85 -18.35
CA ASP A 71 6.92 -3.42 -19.45
C ASP A 71 7.58 -2.07 -19.11
N ILE A 72 8.76 -2.15 -18.49
CA ILE A 72 9.55 -0.98 -18.11
C ILE A 72 10.52 -0.51 -19.22
N SER A 73 10.36 -1.00 -20.45
CA SER A 73 11.08 -0.46 -21.59
C SER A 73 10.63 0.98 -21.91
N PRO A 74 11.46 1.79 -22.58
CA PRO A 74 11.05 3.11 -23.05
C PRO A 74 9.76 3.07 -23.88
N GLU A 75 9.60 2.06 -24.74
CA GLU A 75 8.41 1.84 -25.56
C GLU A 75 7.18 1.51 -24.71
N GLY A 76 7.32 0.59 -23.75
CA GLY A 76 6.25 0.20 -22.83
C GLY A 76 5.76 1.35 -21.96
N ILE A 77 6.69 2.14 -21.42
CA ILE A 77 6.39 3.34 -20.64
C ILE A 77 5.69 4.39 -21.51
N SER A 78 6.20 4.64 -22.72
CA SER A 78 5.60 5.61 -23.64
C SER A 78 4.19 5.20 -24.05
N ALA A 79 3.95 3.92 -24.33
CA ALA A 79 2.63 3.40 -24.67
C ALA A 79 1.67 3.51 -23.48
N ASN A 80 2.14 3.22 -22.26
CA ASN A 80 1.35 3.39 -21.04
C ASN A 80 0.94 4.85 -20.82
N VAL A 81 1.85 5.81 -21.02
CA VAL A 81 1.55 7.24 -20.88
C VAL A 81 0.52 7.68 -21.93
N ALA A 82 0.73 7.34 -23.20
CA ALA A 82 -0.20 7.71 -24.26
C ALA A 82 -1.62 7.14 -24.03
N ALA A 83 -1.72 5.92 -23.51
CA ALA A 83 -3.00 5.33 -23.13
C ALA A 83 -3.66 6.10 -21.98
N GLN A 84 -2.91 6.51 -20.96
CA GLN A 84 -3.43 7.31 -19.84
C GLN A 84 -3.88 8.71 -20.28
N GLU A 85 -3.14 9.35 -21.18
CA GLU A 85 -3.52 10.64 -21.77
C GLU A 85 -4.83 10.54 -22.54
N THR A 86 -4.98 9.50 -23.37
CA THR A 86 -6.22 9.24 -24.14
C THR A 86 -7.40 9.04 -23.21
N ILE A 87 -7.25 8.21 -22.17
CA ILE A 87 -8.33 7.94 -21.21
C ILE A 87 -8.71 9.20 -20.42
N LEU A 88 -7.74 10.05 -20.06
CA LEU A 88 -8.02 11.32 -19.40
C LEU A 88 -8.72 12.31 -20.34
N GLU A 89 -8.38 12.31 -21.63
CA GLU A 89 -9.10 13.10 -22.64
C GLU A 89 -10.55 12.66 -22.76
N ASP A 90 -10.80 11.34 -22.85
CA ASP A 90 -12.15 10.76 -22.88
C ASP A 90 -12.93 11.15 -21.60
N LEU A 91 -12.30 11.04 -20.41
CA LEU A 91 -12.91 11.43 -19.15
C LEU A 91 -13.25 12.93 -19.09
N ASN A 92 -12.36 13.81 -19.55
CA ASN A 92 -12.63 15.24 -19.60
C ASN A 92 -13.68 15.61 -20.66
N GLY A 93 -13.91 14.75 -21.65
CA GLY A 93 -14.90 14.91 -22.70
C GLY A 93 -16.33 14.59 -22.27
N THR A 94 -16.54 13.92 -21.14
CA THR A 94 -17.89 13.58 -20.66
C THR A 94 -18.69 14.86 -20.39
N SER A 95 -19.88 14.99 -21.00
CA SER A 95 -20.64 16.25 -21.00
C SER A 95 -21.61 16.43 -19.82
N GLU A 96 -21.70 15.45 -18.90
CA GLU A 96 -22.69 15.44 -17.82
C GLU A 96 -22.08 15.82 -16.47
N GLU A 97 -22.76 16.70 -15.72
CA GLU A 97 -22.43 16.97 -14.33
C GLU A 97 -23.10 15.92 -13.44
N PHE A 98 -22.30 15.05 -12.82
CA PHE A 98 -22.83 14.06 -11.88
C PHE A 98 -23.22 14.74 -10.55
N PRO A 99 -24.39 14.41 -9.97
CA PRO A 99 -24.82 14.97 -8.68
C PRO A 99 -23.78 14.73 -7.57
N LEU A 100 -23.46 15.78 -6.81
CA LEU A 100 -22.50 15.71 -5.71
C LEU A 100 -22.83 14.57 -4.74
N GLY A 101 -21.87 13.65 -4.56
CA GLY A 101 -22.02 12.50 -3.66
C GLY A 101 -22.66 11.27 -4.30
N SER A 102 -23.07 11.31 -5.58
CA SER A 102 -23.48 10.09 -6.29
C SER A 102 -22.28 9.17 -6.54
N PRO A 103 -22.50 7.85 -6.74
CA PRO A 103 -21.42 6.92 -7.10
C PRO A 103 -20.64 7.36 -8.34
N GLU A 104 -21.30 7.95 -9.34
CA GLU A 104 -20.68 8.46 -10.56
C GLU A 104 -19.84 9.70 -10.28
N TRP A 105 -20.31 10.61 -9.42
CA TRP A 105 -19.53 11.77 -9.01
C TRP A 105 -18.23 11.36 -8.30
N VAL A 106 -18.31 10.35 -7.42
CA VAL A 106 -17.14 9.79 -6.74
C VAL A 106 -16.21 9.11 -7.75
N LEU A 107 -16.73 8.23 -8.60
CA LEU A 107 -15.95 7.51 -9.61
C LEU A 107 -15.24 8.47 -10.57
N TYR A 108 -15.96 9.47 -11.10
CA TYR A 108 -15.40 10.50 -11.96
C TYR A 108 -14.26 11.25 -11.28
N GLY A 109 -14.50 11.75 -10.05
CA GLY A 109 -13.49 12.50 -9.30
C GLY A 109 -12.26 11.67 -8.95
N SER A 110 -12.45 10.42 -8.51
CA SER A 110 -11.37 9.50 -8.17
C SER A 110 -10.54 9.11 -9.40
N LEU A 111 -11.18 8.85 -10.55
CA LEU A 111 -10.49 8.59 -11.82
C LEU A 111 -9.69 9.79 -12.29
N GLN A 112 -10.32 10.98 -12.30
CA GLN A 112 -9.68 12.22 -12.73
C GLN A 112 -8.43 12.50 -11.89
N GLU A 113 -8.56 12.47 -10.56
CA GLU A 113 -7.44 12.72 -9.66
C GLU A 113 -6.33 11.66 -9.84
N SER A 114 -6.68 10.37 -9.99
CA SER A 114 -5.68 9.31 -10.17
C SER A 114 -4.93 9.42 -11.49
N LEU A 115 -5.63 9.74 -12.59
CA LEU A 115 -5.04 9.91 -13.92
C LEU A 115 -4.15 11.15 -13.97
N GLU A 116 -4.65 12.30 -13.52
CA GLU A 116 -3.89 13.55 -13.47
C GLU A 116 -2.63 13.40 -12.61
N ALA A 117 -2.76 12.87 -11.39
CA ALA A 117 -1.61 12.69 -10.51
C ALA A 117 -0.56 11.74 -11.11
N ARG A 118 -0.98 10.68 -11.82
CA ARG A 118 -0.04 9.76 -12.50
C ARG A 118 0.69 10.40 -13.67
N LEU A 119 0.00 11.22 -14.45
CA LEU A 119 0.61 11.97 -15.54
C LEU A 119 1.56 13.05 -15.01
N ASP A 120 1.18 13.75 -13.94
CA ASP A 120 2.04 14.73 -13.25
C ASP A 120 3.35 14.08 -12.74
N LEU A 121 3.27 12.84 -12.23
CA LEU A 121 4.45 12.08 -11.77
C LEU A 121 5.46 11.79 -12.90
N ARG A 122 5.11 11.93 -14.18
CA ARG A 122 6.07 11.73 -15.29
C ARG A 122 7.20 12.73 -15.28
N VAL A 123 7.01 13.90 -14.67
CA VAL A 123 8.09 14.89 -14.44
C VAL A 123 9.26 14.30 -13.65
N CYS A 124 8.99 13.29 -12.82
CA CYS A 124 9.97 12.60 -11.99
C CYS A 124 10.88 11.65 -12.77
N LYS A 125 10.43 11.11 -13.92
CA LYS A 125 11.12 10.03 -14.66
C LYS A 125 11.58 8.88 -13.75
N ARG A 126 10.68 8.37 -12.92
CA ARG A 126 10.96 7.37 -11.87
C ARG A 126 11.67 6.12 -12.40
N GLU A 127 11.43 5.74 -13.64
CA GLU A 127 12.10 4.64 -14.34
C GLU A 127 13.63 4.79 -14.38
N LEU A 128 14.15 6.02 -14.38
CA LEU A 128 15.59 6.28 -14.44
C LEU A 128 16.29 6.14 -13.08
N TRP A 129 15.53 6.01 -12.00
CA TRP A 129 16.08 5.98 -10.64
C TRP A 129 15.22 5.09 -9.74
N SER A 130 14.81 3.92 -10.26
CA SER A 130 13.83 2.97 -9.70
C SER A 130 14.20 2.35 -8.34
N ILE A 131 15.46 2.43 -7.92
CA ILE A 131 15.98 1.84 -6.66
C ILE A 131 15.20 2.34 -5.43
N ASN A 132 14.62 1.41 -4.67
CA ASN A 132 13.94 1.68 -3.39
C ASN A 132 13.97 0.46 -2.44
N HIS A 133 14.43 0.66 -1.20
CA HIS A 133 14.49 -0.37 -0.17
C HIS A 133 13.13 -0.87 0.36
N MET A 134 12.02 -0.23 0.00
CA MET A 134 10.66 -0.64 0.41
C MET A 134 9.90 -1.36 -0.70
N ASP A 135 9.92 -0.82 -1.93
CA ASP A 135 9.01 -1.24 -3.02
C ASP A 135 9.70 -1.55 -4.37
N SER A 136 10.97 -1.95 -4.37
CA SER A 136 11.65 -2.41 -5.60
C SER A 136 11.11 -3.74 -6.13
N PHE A 137 11.40 -4.05 -7.39
CA PHE A 137 10.95 -5.28 -8.04
C PHE A 137 11.33 -6.55 -7.25
N TYR A 138 12.53 -6.62 -6.66
CA TYR A 138 13.00 -7.81 -5.94
C TYR A 138 12.22 -8.07 -4.65
N SER A 139 11.72 -7.03 -3.96
CA SER A 139 10.89 -7.21 -2.77
C SER A 139 9.48 -7.71 -3.13
N SER A 140 9.03 -7.43 -4.35
CA SER A 140 7.74 -7.93 -4.86
C SER A 140 7.75 -9.41 -5.25
N LEU A 141 8.92 -10.01 -5.55
CA LEU A 141 9.01 -11.39 -6.05
C LEU A 141 8.40 -12.40 -5.08
N GLY A 142 8.68 -12.27 -3.78
CA GLY A 142 8.11 -13.14 -2.74
C GLY A 142 6.60 -12.97 -2.59
N ASN A 143 6.09 -11.74 -2.71
CA ASN A 143 4.66 -11.46 -2.68
C ASN A 143 3.96 -12.11 -3.87
N VAL A 144 4.50 -11.95 -5.08
CA VAL A 144 3.96 -12.62 -6.28
C VAL A 144 4.03 -14.13 -6.14
N ALA A 145 5.14 -14.69 -5.65
CA ALA A 145 5.29 -16.13 -5.40
C ALA A 145 4.24 -16.68 -4.43
N GLN A 146 3.79 -15.88 -3.47
CA GLN A 146 2.79 -16.27 -2.48
C GLN A 146 1.37 -16.36 -3.07
N ILE A 147 1.06 -15.55 -4.09
CA ILE A 147 -0.31 -15.33 -4.57
C ILE A 147 -0.55 -15.79 -6.01
N HIS A 148 0.50 -16.02 -6.81
CA HIS A 148 0.38 -16.43 -8.21
C HIS A 148 -0.49 -17.70 -8.35
N PRO A 149 -1.45 -17.77 -9.30
CA PRO A 149 -2.25 -18.97 -9.55
C PRO A 149 -1.38 -20.19 -9.88
N LEU A 150 -1.79 -21.39 -9.43
CA LEU A 150 -1.08 -22.67 -9.65
C LEU A 150 -2.07 -23.84 -9.88
N GLU A 151 -3.33 -23.54 -10.16
CA GLU A 151 -4.45 -24.50 -10.08
C GLU A 151 -4.37 -25.53 -11.21
N ASP A 152 -4.08 -25.07 -12.42
CA ASP A 152 -3.97 -25.91 -13.61
C ASP A 152 -2.59 -25.85 -14.27
N GLU A 153 -2.44 -26.56 -15.39
CA GLU A 153 -1.17 -26.64 -16.12
C GLU A 153 -0.80 -25.32 -16.80
N ALA A 154 -1.79 -24.56 -17.26
CA ALA A 154 -1.57 -23.26 -17.88
C ALA A 154 -1.04 -22.26 -16.84
N ASP A 155 -1.59 -22.27 -15.63
CA ASP A 155 -1.12 -21.46 -14.50
C ASP A 155 0.33 -21.78 -14.14
N ARG A 156 0.67 -23.06 -14.00
CA ARG A 156 2.03 -23.50 -13.70
C ARG A 156 3.02 -23.11 -14.78
N SER A 157 2.64 -23.30 -16.05
CA SER A 157 3.45 -22.88 -17.19
C SER A 157 3.67 -21.36 -17.21
N ALA A 158 2.61 -20.58 -16.92
CA ALA A 158 2.70 -19.13 -16.83
C ALA A 158 3.59 -18.66 -15.66
N ALA A 159 3.50 -19.32 -14.51
CA ALA A 159 4.37 -19.06 -13.36
C ALA A 159 5.85 -19.28 -13.70
N LEU A 160 6.20 -20.42 -14.29
CA LEU A 160 7.58 -20.70 -14.70
C LEU A 160 8.06 -19.69 -15.76
N GLN A 161 7.21 -19.33 -16.73
CA GLN A 161 7.54 -18.32 -17.73
C GLN A 161 7.76 -16.93 -17.11
N ARG A 162 6.95 -16.53 -16.12
CA ARG A 162 7.15 -15.26 -15.40
C ARG A 162 8.52 -15.22 -14.73
N TRP A 163 8.97 -16.32 -14.12
CA TRP A 163 10.30 -16.38 -13.51
C TRP A 163 11.43 -16.35 -14.54
N ARG A 164 11.23 -17.02 -15.69
CA ARG A 164 12.17 -16.95 -16.83
C ARG A 164 12.34 -15.55 -17.40
N ASN A 165 11.34 -14.68 -17.23
CA ASN A 165 11.37 -13.29 -17.71
C ASN A 165 12.07 -12.32 -16.72
N ILE A 166 12.45 -12.77 -15.52
CA ILE A 166 13.13 -11.91 -14.53
C ILE A 166 14.48 -11.37 -15.03
N PRO A 167 15.37 -12.18 -15.66
CA PRO A 167 16.63 -11.67 -16.20
C PRO A 167 16.46 -10.50 -17.16
N ASP A 168 15.52 -10.58 -18.09
CA ASP A 168 15.24 -9.51 -19.06
C ASP A 168 14.73 -8.25 -18.37
N PHE A 169 13.85 -8.39 -17.37
CA PHE A 169 13.39 -7.27 -16.56
C PHE A 169 14.56 -6.59 -15.82
N VAL A 170 15.44 -7.38 -15.21
CA VAL A 170 16.61 -6.87 -14.49
C VAL A 170 17.55 -6.12 -15.43
N ASP A 171 17.84 -6.68 -16.60
CA ASP A 171 18.74 -6.05 -17.57
C ASP A 171 18.14 -4.74 -18.12
N GLN A 172 16.81 -4.69 -18.30
CA GLN A 172 16.10 -3.45 -18.66
C GLN A 172 16.15 -2.40 -17.54
N ASP A 173 15.97 -2.79 -16.26
CA ASP A 173 16.05 -1.88 -15.13
C ASP A 173 17.48 -1.30 -14.98
N ILE A 174 18.52 -2.15 -15.13
CA ILE A 174 19.92 -1.68 -15.16
C ILE A 174 20.14 -0.68 -16.32
N SER A 175 19.59 -0.96 -17.51
CA SER A 175 19.68 -0.06 -18.66
C SER A 175 19.04 1.30 -18.38
N ASN A 176 17.85 1.32 -17.76
CA ASN A 176 17.18 2.56 -17.37
C ASN A 176 17.97 3.31 -16.29
N LEU A 177 18.50 2.60 -15.29
CA LEU A 177 19.32 3.19 -14.23
C LEU A 177 20.62 3.80 -14.77
N ARG A 178 21.25 3.18 -15.77
CA ARG A 178 22.41 3.75 -16.47
C ARG A 178 22.07 5.05 -17.18
N GLN A 179 20.92 5.12 -17.86
CA GLN A 179 20.42 6.38 -18.41
C GLN A 179 20.17 7.43 -17.31
N GLY A 180 19.71 6.99 -16.12
CA GLY A 180 19.59 7.84 -14.94
C GLY A 180 20.91 8.41 -14.44
N LEU A 181 21.95 7.58 -14.39
CA LEU A 181 23.32 8.03 -14.07
C LEU A 181 23.78 9.11 -15.05
N ASP A 182 23.57 8.91 -16.35
CA ASP A 182 23.97 9.86 -17.39
C ASP A 182 23.18 11.18 -17.36
N SER A 183 21.92 11.12 -16.93
CA SER A 183 21.00 12.27 -16.94
C SER A 183 20.82 12.93 -15.56
N GLY A 184 21.52 12.45 -14.53
CA GLY A 184 21.52 13.02 -13.18
C GLY A 184 20.31 12.66 -12.32
N TYR A 185 19.53 11.65 -12.70
CA TYR A 185 18.45 11.11 -11.87
C TYR A 185 19.03 10.05 -10.91
N LEU A 186 19.27 10.44 -9.66
CA LEU A 186 20.07 9.66 -8.73
C LEU A 186 19.29 9.31 -7.46
N VAL A 187 19.55 8.13 -6.92
CA VAL A 187 19.03 7.67 -5.62
C VAL A 187 20.02 8.04 -4.51
N HIS A 188 19.49 8.30 -3.31
CA HIS A 188 20.30 8.62 -2.14
C HIS A 188 21.20 7.44 -1.76
N ILE A 189 22.46 7.70 -1.43
CA ILE A 189 23.45 6.65 -1.11
C ILE A 189 22.96 5.66 -0.05
N GLY A 190 22.38 6.14 1.06
CA GLY A 190 21.86 5.27 2.12
C GLY A 190 20.67 4.39 1.69
N VAL A 191 19.95 4.74 0.61
CA VAL A 191 18.93 3.85 0.04
C VAL A 191 19.61 2.76 -0.79
N VAL A 192 20.62 3.12 -1.59
CA VAL A 192 21.40 2.16 -2.40
C VAL A 192 22.08 1.13 -1.50
N GLU A 193 22.71 1.55 -0.40
CA GLU A 193 23.35 0.67 0.58
C GLU A 193 22.37 -0.35 1.20
N ARG A 194 21.16 0.10 1.53
CA ARG A 194 20.09 -0.77 2.05
C ARG A 194 19.65 -1.78 1.00
N VAL A 195 19.47 -1.36 -0.26
CA VAL A 195 19.11 -2.26 -1.36
C VAL A 195 20.21 -3.30 -1.61
N ILE A 196 21.48 -2.90 -1.61
CA ILE A 196 22.62 -3.83 -1.72
C ILE A 196 22.56 -4.88 -0.61
N THR A 197 22.31 -4.45 0.63
CA THR A 197 22.19 -5.36 1.79
C THR A 197 21.03 -6.34 1.62
N GLN A 198 19.85 -5.85 1.23
CA GLN A 198 18.65 -6.67 1.04
C GLN A 198 18.84 -7.72 -0.07
N ILE A 199 19.39 -7.31 -1.22
CA ILE A 199 19.63 -8.22 -2.35
C ILE A 199 20.72 -9.24 -2.01
N THR A 200 21.77 -8.83 -1.30
CA THR A 200 22.81 -9.76 -0.81
C THR A 200 22.22 -10.82 0.12
N GLY A 201 21.35 -10.40 1.04
CA GLY A 201 20.61 -11.31 1.91
C GLY A 201 19.75 -12.29 1.13
N LEU A 202 18.96 -11.78 0.17
CA LEU A 202 18.09 -12.61 -0.68
C LEU A 202 18.87 -13.64 -1.50
N ILE A 203 20.00 -13.25 -2.11
CA ILE A 203 20.85 -14.15 -2.91
C ILE A 203 21.49 -15.23 -2.04
N SER A 204 21.80 -14.90 -0.78
CA SER A 204 22.50 -15.81 0.14
C SER A 204 21.56 -16.80 0.86
N MET A 205 20.24 -16.67 0.70
CA MET A 205 19.28 -17.60 1.29
C MET A 205 19.36 -18.98 0.60
N PRO A 206 19.34 -20.09 1.37
CA PRO A 206 19.17 -21.42 0.80
C PRO A 206 17.92 -21.50 -0.07
N LEU A 207 17.97 -22.22 -1.19
CA LEU A 207 16.82 -22.35 -2.10
C LEU A 207 15.61 -22.96 -1.41
N GLU A 208 15.83 -23.81 -0.42
CA GLU A 208 14.79 -24.50 0.35
C GLU A 208 13.92 -23.53 1.15
N THR A 209 14.49 -22.41 1.61
CA THR A 209 13.82 -21.40 2.43
C THR A 209 13.64 -20.06 1.72
N SER A 210 14.25 -19.88 0.54
CA SER A 210 14.17 -18.64 -0.23
C SER A 210 12.72 -18.30 -0.63
N PRO A 211 12.30 -17.03 -0.56
CA PRO A 211 11.00 -16.61 -1.08
C PRO A 211 10.90 -16.77 -2.61
N LEU A 212 12.03 -16.89 -3.33
CA LEU A 212 12.05 -17.05 -4.79
C LEU A 212 11.50 -18.41 -5.25
N THR A 213 11.60 -19.43 -4.40
CA THR A 213 11.12 -20.79 -4.65
C THR A 213 9.77 -21.06 -3.97
N LEU A 214 9.13 -20.07 -3.35
CA LEU A 214 7.94 -20.25 -2.52
C LEU A 214 6.79 -20.99 -3.22
N MET A 215 6.63 -20.82 -4.54
CA MET A 215 5.63 -21.54 -5.31
C MET A 215 5.81 -23.06 -5.26
N SER A 216 7.04 -23.59 -5.15
CA SER A 216 7.28 -25.04 -5.05
C SER A 216 6.69 -25.63 -3.77
N ARG A 217 6.54 -24.82 -2.72
CA ARG A 217 5.98 -25.23 -1.42
C ARG A 217 4.46 -25.08 -1.33
N ARG A 218 3.83 -24.46 -2.32
CA ARG A 218 2.38 -24.23 -2.38
C ARG A 218 1.61 -25.39 -2.98
N MET A 219 2.30 -26.37 -3.56
CA MET A 219 1.69 -27.54 -4.20
C MET A 219 2.59 -28.77 -4.13
N ASP A 220 2.00 -29.97 -4.12
CA ASP A 220 2.75 -31.23 -4.18
C ASP A 220 2.99 -31.64 -5.65
N ASN A 221 4.00 -31.05 -6.29
CA ASN A 221 4.42 -31.39 -7.65
C ASN A 221 5.95 -31.29 -7.79
N ALA A 222 6.61 -32.44 -7.73
CA ALA A 222 8.07 -32.54 -7.78
C ALA A 222 8.69 -32.05 -9.11
N ALA A 223 7.98 -32.21 -10.23
CA ALA A 223 8.47 -31.74 -11.53
C ALA A 223 8.48 -30.22 -11.60
N PHE A 224 7.37 -29.58 -11.19
CA PHE A 224 7.28 -28.13 -11.09
C PHE A 224 8.30 -27.56 -10.09
N ALA A 225 8.43 -28.18 -8.91
CA ALA A 225 9.39 -27.77 -7.90
C ALA A 225 10.83 -27.79 -8.43
N SER A 226 11.23 -28.90 -9.05
CA SER A 226 12.57 -29.05 -9.65
C SER A 226 12.83 -28.05 -10.77
N GLU A 227 11.83 -27.77 -11.61
CA GLU A 227 11.98 -26.82 -12.72
C GLU A 227 12.06 -25.37 -12.21
N LEU A 228 11.26 -25.01 -11.20
CA LEU A 228 11.32 -23.70 -10.56
C LEU A 228 12.67 -23.48 -9.88
N GLU A 229 13.16 -24.47 -9.12
CA GLU A 229 14.47 -24.41 -8.46
C GLU A 229 15.61 -24.25 -9.47
N ASP A 230 15.55 -24.97 -10.61
CA ASP A 230 16.52 -24.82 -11.71
C ASP A 230 16.47 -23.41 -12.32
N ILE A 231 15.28 -22.87 -12.62
CA ILE A 231 15.13 -21.50 -13.12
C ILE A 231 15.69 -20.49 -12.12
N VAL A 232 15.40 -20.66 -10.82
CA VAL A 232 15.89 -19.76 -9.78
C VAL A 232 17.41 -19.82 -9.69
N ALA A 233 18.00 -21.01 -9.66
CA ALA A 233 19.43 -21.21 -9.53
C ALA A 233 20.22 -20.73 -10.75
N THR A 234 19.72 -21.01 -11.96
CA THR A 234 20.48 -20.79 -13.21
C THR A 234 20.20 -19.45 -13.86
N SER A 235 19.06 -18.82 -13.57
CA SER A 235 18.60 -17.60 -14.26
C SER A 235 18.34 -16.44 -13.29
N VAL A 236 17.51 -16.66 -12.27
CA VAL A 236 17.07 -15.57 -11.37
C VAL A 236 18.19 -15.09 -10.46
N LEU A 237 18.87 -16.00 -9.76
CA LEU A 237 19.97 -15.64 -8.85
C LEU A 237 21.12 -14.93 -9.60
N PRO A 238 21.61 -15.43 -10.76
CA PRO A 238 22.60 -14.70 -11.55
C PRO A 238 22.14 -13.31 -12.01
N ALA A 239 20.85 -13.11 -12.31
CA ALA A 239 20.33 -11.78 -12.65
C ALA A 239 20.38 -10.83 -11.44
N LEU A 240 19.93 -11.29 -10.26
CA LEU A 240 20.01 -10.50 -9.03
C LEU A 240 21.46 -10.19 -8.65
N GLU A 241 22.40 -11.10 -8.89
CA GLU A 241 23.83 -10.86 -8.70
C GLU A 241 24.36 -9.77 -9.64
N ARG A 242 23.97 -9.78 -10.93
CA ARG A 242 24.32 -8.70 -11.87
C ARG A 242 23.80 -7.35 -11.38
N TYR A 243 22.54 -7.30 -10.93
CA TYR A 243 21.94 -6.08 -10.39
C TYR A 243 22.69 -5.59 -9.15
N ARG A 244 22.96 -6.47 -8.17
CA ARG A 244 23.76 -6.13 -6.98
C ARG A 244 25.15 -5.59 -7.37
N ASN A 245 25.84 -6.26 -8.29
CA ASN A 245 27.18 -5.85 -8.72
C ASN A 245 27.14 -4.49 -9.41
N PHE A 246 26.16 -4.26 -10.30
CA PHE A 246 25.95 -2.92 -10.88
C PHE A 246 25.75 -1.85 -9.79
N LEU A 247 24.98 -2.13 -8.75
CA LEU A 247 24.81 -1.17 -7.65
C LEU A 247 26.11 -0.89 -6.89
N VAL A 248 26.89 -1.93 -6.59
CA VAL A 248 28.15 -1.84 -5.82
C VAL A 248 29.27 -1.19 -6.62
N GLU A 249 29.41 -1.56 -7.88
CA GLU A 249 30.54 -1.19 -8.74
C GLU A 249 30.29 0.13 -9.46
N ASP A 250 29.10 0.32 -10.02
CA ASP A 250 28.77 1.46 -10.88
C ASP A 250 27.92 2.50 -10.14
N TYR A 251 26.74 2.12 -9.64
CA TYR A 251 25.72 3.08 -9.21
C TYR A 251 26.12 3.87 -7.96
N ILE A 252 26.64 3.20 -6.94
CA ILE A 252 26.92 3.82 -5.63
C ILE A 252 27.94 4.97 -5.73
N GLN A 253 28.85 4.92 -6.72
CA GLN A 253 29.86 5.95 -6.95
C GLN A 253 29.26 7.30 -7.36
N ALA A 254 28.07 7.28 -7.96
CA ALA A 254 27.34 8.46 -8.40
C ALA A 254 26.09 8.75 -7.56
N ALA A 255 25.76 7.89 -6.58
CA ALA A 255 24.57 8.08 -5.75
C ALA A 255 24.61 9.43 -5.03
N ARG A 256 23.45 10.08 -4.88
CA ARG A 256 23.41 11.42 -4.26
C ARG A 256 23.58 11.33 -2.74
N GLU A 257 24.34 12.27 -2.17
CA GLU A 257 24.45 12.40 -0.71
C GLU A 257 23.24 13.13 -0.09
N SER A 258 22.58 14.00 -0.84
CA SER A 258 21.45 14.76 -0.31
C SER A 258 20.21 13.89 -0.12
N HIS A 259 19.55 14.01 1.03
CA HIS A 259 18.26 13.37 1.28
C HIS A 259 17.12 13.92 0.41
N SER A 260 17.26 15.13 -0.13
CA SER A 260 16.18 15.80 -0.86
C SER A 260 16.06 15.34 -2.32
N ILE A 261 14.85 14.94 -2.72
CA ILE A 261 14.49 14.67 -4.12
C ILE A 261 14.66 15.91 -5.01
N ALA A 262 14.67 17.12 -4.42
CA ALA A 262 14.90 18.38 -5.13
C ALA A 262 16.29 18.46 -5.80
N LYS A 263 17.21 17.54 -5.47
CA LYS A 263 18.52 17.44 -6.11
C LYS A 263 18.52 16.66 -7.43
N ASN A 264 17.45 15.94 -7.74
CA ASN A 264 17.26 15.38 -9.08
C ASN A 264 16.78 16.47 -10.06
N PRO A 265 16.99 16.29 -11.37
CA PRO A 265 16.38 17.15 -12.39
C PRO A 265 14.86 17.24 -12.18
N ASN A 266 14.33 18.46 -12.26
CA ASN A 266 12.93 18.78 -11.94
C ASN A 266 12.47 18.36 -10.53
N GLY A 267 13.38 18.15 -9.58
CA GLY A 267 13.09 17.55 -8.29
C GLY A 267 12.04 18.29 -7.44
N ARG A 268 11.93 19.62 -7.53
CA ARG A 268 10.83 20.37 -6.87
C ARG A 268 9.47 20.05 -7.49
N ALA A 269 9.37 20.03 -8.82
CA ALA A 269 8.13 19.64 -9.50
C ALA A 269 7.76 18.19 -9.19
N CYS A 270 8.76 17.31 -9.16
CA CYS A 270 8.59 15.93 -8.76
C CYS A 270 8.10 15.78 -7.30
N TYR A 271 8.65 16.56 -6.36
CA TYR A 271 8.15 16.59 -4.97
C TYR A 271 6.69 17.03 -4.88
N ILE A 272 6.29 18.05 -5.64
CA ILE A 272 4.91 18.53 -5.70
C ILE A 272 3.98 17.46 -6.30
N ALA A 273 4.41 16.78 -7.37
CA ALA A 273 3.64 15.71 -7.99
C ALA A 273 3.43 14.53 -7.02
N TYR A 274 4.48 14.08 -6.31
CA TYR A 274 4.35 13.06 -5.28
C TYR A 274 3.48 13.52 -4.10
N TYR A 275 3.64 14.77 -3.66
CA TYR A 275 2.80 15.34 -2.61
C TYR A 275 1.31 15.27 -2.99
N ARG A 276 0.95 15.65 -4.23
CA ARG A 276 -0.42 15.50 -4.74
C ARG A 276 -0.83 14.03 -4.82
N SER A 277 -0.01 13.15 -5.40
CA SER A 277 -0.37 11.75 -5.60
C SER A 277 -0.63 11.00 -4.29
N TYR A 278 0.03 11.40 -3.19
CA TYR A 278 -0.18 10.79 -1.87
C TYR A 278 -1.32 11.41 -1.08
N SER A 279 -1.57 12.72 -1.24
CA SER A 279 -2.45 13.46 -0.33
C SER A 279 -3.71 14.02 -0.96
N THR A 280 -3.75 14.16 -2.30
CA THR A 280 -4.78 14.90 -3.07
C THR A 280 -5.01 16.34 -2.57
N MET A 281 -4.11 16.85 -1.74
CA MET A 281 -4.26 18.15 -1.11
C MET A 281 -3.91 19.27 -2.07
N LYS A 282 -4.75 20.30 -2.06
CA LYS A 282 -4.52 21.56 -2.81
C LYS A 282 -3.61 22.55 -2.06
N ARG A 283 -3.29 22.28 -0.79
CA ARG A 283 -2.39 23.14 0.01
C ARG A 283 -0.97 23.01 -0.52
N THR A 284 -0.17 24.07 -0.43
CA THR A 284 1.24 23.98 -0.80
C THR A 284 2.01 23.17 0.25
N PRO A 285 3.11 22.50 -0.12
CA PRO A 285 3.95 21.81 0.85
C PRO A 285 4.47 22.73 1.96
N GLU A 286 4.76 24.00 1.65
CA GLU A 286 5.17 24.98 2.66
C GLU A 286 4.05 25.28 3.66
N ALA A 287 2.79 25.35 3.21
CA ALA A 287 1.66 25.55 4.11
C ALA A 287 1.41 24.32 5.00
N VAL A 288 1.61 23.11 4.47
CA VAL A 288 1.56 21.87 5.28
C VAL A 288 2.70 21.83 6.28
N PHE A 289 3.92 22.20 5.89
CA PHE A 289 5.06 22.27 6.80
C PHE A 289 4.79 23.23 7.97
N ALA A 290 4.35 24.45 7.70
CA ALA A 290 4.02 25.42 8.73
C ALA A 290 2.88 24.94 9.66
N LEU A 291 1.87 24.26 9.10
CA LEU A 291 0.81 23.63 9.90
C LEU A 291 1.37 22.51 10.79
N GLY A 292 2.31 21.72 10.28
CA GLY A 292 3.00 20.66 11.00
C GLY A 292 3.81 21.20 12.17
N GLU A 293 4.60 22.26 11.97
CA GLU A 293 5.35 22.93 13.04
C GLU A 293 4.41 23.44 14.15
N ALA A 294 3.31 24.09 13.76
CA ALA A 294 2.32 24.54 14.73
C ALA A 294 1.62 23.37 15.46
N ALA A 295 1.41 22.24 14.79
CA ALA A 295 0.86 21.05 15.42
C ALA A 295 1.84 20.43 16.43
N VAL A 296 3.13 20.30 16.07
CA VAL A 296 4.19 19.79 16.96
C VAL A 296 4.28 20.64 18.22
N GLU A 297 4.28 21.96 18.08
CA GLU A 297 4.36 22.86 19.24
C GLU A 297 3.13 22.73 20.14
N ARG A 298 1.92 22.65 19.57
CA ARG A 298 0.70 22.41 20.36
C ARG A 298 0.74 21.07 21.10
N GLN A 299 1.20 20.00 20.45
CA GLN A 299 1.30 18.68 21.09
C GLN A 299 2.38 18.67 22.18
N ARG A 300 3.51 19.34 21.93
CA ARG A 300 4.56 19.53 22.94
C ARG A 300 4.00 20.23 24.18
N GLN A 301 3.21 21.29 24.01
CA GLN A 301 2.56 21.97 25.13
C GLN A 301 1.55 21.08 25.85
N ALA A 302 0.74 20.30 25.12
CA ALA A 302 -0.21 19.38 25.74
C ALA A 302 0.48 18.31 26.62
N VAL A 303 1.64 17.80 26.18
CA VAL A 303 2.46 16.88 26.99
C VAL A 303 3.01 17.58 28.23
N ILE A 304 3.44 18.85 28.12
CA ILE A 304 3.90 19.65 29.26
C ILE A 304 2.77 19.86 30.28
N ASP A 305 1.58 20.24 29.83
CA ASP A 305 0.42 20.49 30.69
C ASP A 305 0.01 19.20 31.43
N LEU A 306 0.00 18.06 30.74
CA LEU A 306 -0.24 16.75 31.35
C LEU A 306 0.87 16.36 32.35
N GLY A 307 2.12 16.66 32.02
CA GLY A 307 3.25 16.44 32.92
C GLY A 307 3.15 17.26 34.20
N GLU A 308 2.65 18.50 34.11
CA GLU A 308 2.40 19.34 35.28
C GLU A 308 1.28 18.77 36.15
N GLU A 309 0.20 18.27 35.53
CA GLU A 309 -0.92 17.64 36.24
C GLU A 309 -0.51 16.34 36.94
N VAL A 310 0.21 15.45 36.23
CA VAL A 310 0.50 14.09 36.70
C VAL A 310 1.76 14.03 37.57
N TYR A 311 2.80 14.77 37.20
CA TYR A 311 4.12 14.72 37.86
C TYR A 311 4.51 16.01 38.58
N GLY A 312 3.79 17.11 38.38
CA GLY A 312 4.18 18.43 38.90
C GLY A 312 5.43 19.01 38.22
N ILE A 313 5.73 18.59 36.99
CA ILE A 313 6.93 18.94 36.24
C ILE A 313 6.53 19.51 34.88
N THR A 314 7.25 20.52 34.40
CA THR A 314 7.02 21.14 33.07
C THR A 314 8.18 20.93 32.08
N ASP A 315 9.27 20.28 32.51
CA ASP A 315 10.37 19.93 31.62
C ASP A 315 9.98 18.76 30.71
N PHE A 316 9.81 19.04 29.42
CA PHE A 316 9.36 18.05 28.45
C PHE A 316 10.25 16.80 28.38
N ALA A 317 11.57 16.96 28.43
CA ALA A 317 12.48 15.82 28.28
C ALA A 317 12.39 14.90 29.51
N GLU A 318 12.27 15.48 30.70
CA GLU A 318 12.05 14.73 31.93
C GLU A 318 10.67 14.06 31.96
N ILE A 319 9.61 14.71 31.48
CA ILE A 319 8.28 14.09 31.36
C ILE A 319 8.35 12.86 30.45
N VAL A 320 8.94 13.00 29.26
CA VAL A 320 9.10 11.88 28.32
C VAL A 320 9.90 10.75 28.98
N ARG A 321 11.02 11.06 29.63
CA ARG A 321 11.83 10.05 30.33
C ARG A 321 11.04 9.34 31.42
N LEU A 322 10.29 10.06 32.26
CA LEU A 322 9.47 9.47 33.32
C LEU A 322 8.38 8.55 32.75
N THR A 323 7.71 8.96 31.68
CA THR A 323 6.71 8.11 31.01
C THR A 323 7.32 6.89 30.33
N SER A 324 8.53 7.01 29.79
CA SER A 324 9.25 5.89 29.19
C SER A 324 9.82 4.93 30.23
N ASP A 325 10.21 5.39 31.41
CA ASP A 325 10.79 4.55 32.48
C ASP A 325 9.72 3.91 33.40
N ASP A 326 8.46 4.33 33.26
CA ASP A 326 7.34 3.84 34.08
C ASP A 326 7.15 2.33 33.89
N GLN A 327 7.48 1.57 34.94
CA GLN A 327 7.37 0.11 34.95
C GLN A 327 5.94 -0.37 34.71
N ALA A 328 4.92 0.43 35.05
CA ALA A 328 3.53 0.10 34.79
C ALA A 328 3.14 0.21 33.31
N ASN A 329 3.99 0.81 32.48
CA ASN A 329 3.80 0.95 31.04
C ASN A 329 4.74 0.04 30.22
N GLN A 330 5.55 -0.79 30.87
CA GLN A 330 6.48 -1.71 30.21
C GLN A 330 5.82 -3.03 29.81
N ILE A 331 6.30 -3.60 28.71
CA ILE A 331 5.91 -4.95 28.26
C ILE A 331 6.90 -5.96 28.86
N GLU A 332 6.39 -7.06 29.41
CA GLU A 332 7.16 -8.12 30.10
C GLU A 332 7.53 -9.30 29.19
N GLY A 333 7.12 -9.28 27.92
CA GLY A 333 7.53 -10.27 26.92
C GLY A 333 6.69 -10.29 25.64
N PRO A 334 7.11 -11.10 24.64
CA PRO A 334 6.48 -11.14 23.31
C PRO A 334 5.00 -11.54 23.34
N GLU A 335 4.61 -12.47 24.23
CA GLU A 335 3.22 -12.90 24.36
C GLU A 335 2.30 -11.80 24.88
N GLN A 336 2.85 -10.83 25.63
CA GLN A 336 2.05 -9.73 26.16
C GLN A 336 1.70 -8.71 25.06
N VAL A 337 2.55 -8.54 24.03
CA VAL A 337 2.24 -7.68 22.87
C VAL A 337 0.92 -8.11 22.22
N GLN A 338 0.77 -9.41 21.97
CA GLN A 338 -0.47 -9.96 21.40
C GLN A 338 -1.66 -9.73 22.32
N ARG A 339 -1.53 -10.00 23.62
CA ARG A 339 -2.63 -9.81 24.58
C ARG A 339 -3.08 -8.34 24.66
N ILE A 340 -2.14 -7.39 24.70
CA ILE A 340 -2.45 -5.95 24.69
C ILE A 340 -3.26 -5.59 23.45
N ALA A 341 -2.82 -6.06 22.28
CA ALA A 341 -3.52 -5.83 21.03
C ALA A 341 -4.94 -6.42 21.04
N GLU A 342 -5.10 -7.69 21.42
CA GLU A 342 -6.38 -8.38 21.48
C GLU A 342 -7.35 -7.72 22.47
N ASP A 343 -6.89 -7.37 23.67
CA ASP A 343 -7.71 -6.73 24.70
C ASP A 343 -8.14 -5.31 24.29
N ALA A 344 -7.23 -4.54 23.70
CA ALA A 344 -7.53 -3.20 23.18
C ALA A 344 -8.56 -3.27 22.05
N LEU A 345 -8.40 -4.20 21.10
CA LEU A 345 -9.35 -4.42 20.01
C LEU A 345 -10.72 -4.85 20.52
N LEU A 346 -10.79 -5.73 21.51
CA LEU A 346 -12.04 -6.17 22.11
C LEU A 346 -12.81 -4.98 22.72
N ARG A 347 -12.11 -4.14 23.49
CA ARG A 347 -12.70 -2.91 24.06
C ARG A 347 -13.14 -1.92 22.99
N ALA A 348 -12.27 -1.67 22.00
CA ALA A 348 -12.55 -0.73 20.92
C ALA A 348 -13.75 -1.19 20.07
N LYS A 349 -13.80 -2.48 19.68
CA LYS A 349 -14.93 -3.07 18.96
C LYS A 349 -16.22 -2.98 19.77
N ALA A 350 -16.20 -3.23 21.08
CA ALA A 350 -17.38 -3.14 21.93
C ALA A 350 -17.93 -1.71 22.05
N LEU A 351 -17.05 -0.69 22.03
CA LEU A 351 -17.44 0.73 22.05
C LEU A 351 -17.90 1.24 20.68
N SER A 352 -17.41 0.66 19.58
CA SER A 352 -17.63 1.18 18.22
C SER A 352 -19.10 1.36 17.83
N PRO A 353 -20.07 0.48 18.19
CA PRO A 353 -21.49 0.69 17.92
C PRO A 353 -22.10 1.95 18.56
N THR A 354 -21.43 2.55 19.57
CA THR A 354 -21.88 3.79 20.20
C THR A 354 -21.46 5.05 19.42
N LEU A 355 -20.48 4.91 18.53
CA LEU A 355 -19.86 6.00 17.76
C LEU A 355 -20.15 5.90 16.26
N PHE A 356 -20.35 4.69 15.75
CA PHE A 356 -20.50 4.40 14.33
C PHE A 356 -21.75 3.59 14.04
N ASN A 357 -22.44 3.93 12.95
CA ASN A 357 -23.68 3.28 12.54
C ASN A 357 -23.45 1.94 11.80
N GLN A 358 -22.22 1.69 11.33
CA GLN A 358 -21.87 0.50 10.56
C GLN A 358 -20.49 0.00 11.00
N LEU A 359 -20.36 -1.32 11.06
CA LEU A 359 -19.10 -2.03 11.29
C LEU A 359 -18.94 -3.07 10.17
N PRO A 360 -17.69 -3.43 9.81
CA PRO A 360 -17.45 -4.46 8.82
C PRO A 360 -17.95 -5.82 9.32
N GLU A 361 -18.42 -6.65 8.39
CA GLU A 361 -18.74 -8.06 8.63
C GLU A 361 -17.47 -8.91 8.77
N ALA A 362 -16.41 -8.56 8.03
CA ALA A 362 -15.14 -9.27 8.07
C ALA A 362 -14.56 -9.29 9.49
N GLU A 363 -14.04 -10.45 9.89
CA GLU A 363 -13.35 -10.59 11.16
C GLU A 363 -11.95 -9.95 11.13
N LEU A 364 -11.44 -9.61 12.31
CA LEU A 364 -10.07 -9.14 12.54
C LEU A 364 -9.38 -10.08 13.51
N ILE A 365 -8.22 -10.59 13.15
CA ILE A 365 -7.35 -11.38 14.03
C ILE A 365 -6.02 -10.66 14.26
N VAL A 366 -5.42 -10.90 15.43
CA VAL A 366 -4.04 -10.47 15.73
C VAL A 366 -3.11 -11.64 15.46
N GLU A 367 -2.07 -11.44 14.66
CA GLU A 367 -1.15 -12.51 14.25
C GLU A 367 0.30 -12.01 14.26
N ALA A 368 1.24 -12.81 14.75
CA ALA A 368 2.66 -12.48 14.63
C ALA A 368 3.11 -12.58 13.17
N TYR A 369 4.09 -11.77 12.76
CA TYR A 369 4.73 -11.98 11.46
C TYR A 369 5.30 -13.39 11.33
N PRO A 370 5.30 -14.01 10.13
CA PRO A 370 6.02 -15.26 9.90
C PRO A 370 7.48 -15.15 10.31
N GLU A 371 8.08 -16.23 10.84
CA GLU A 371 9.44 -16.26 11.39
C GLU A 371 10.50 -15.54 10.52
N PRO A 372 10.54 -15.69 9.18
CA PRO A 372 11.53 -15.00 8.34
C PRO A 372 11.40 -13.47 8.31
N GLN A 373 10.27 -12.93 8.78
CA GLN A 373 9.98 -11.49 8.81
C GLN A 373 10.14 -10.88 10.21
N GLN A 374 10.27 -11.70 11.25
CA GLN A 374 10.47 -11.23 12.62
C GLN A 374 11.90 -10.75 12.85
N GLY A 375 12.08 -9.76 13.72
CA GLY A 375 13.38 -9.14 14.03
C GLY A 375 13.96 -8.30 12.88
N THR A 376 13.17 -8.02 11.83
CA THR A 376 13.62 -7.25 10.66
C THR A 376 13.46 -5.74 10.83
N GLY A 377 12.90 -5.29 11.98
CA GLY A 377 12.53 -3.90 12.23
C GLY A 377 11.27 -3.48 11.48
N ARG A 378 10.42 -4.45 11.10
CA ARG A 378 9.16 -4.19 10.41
C ARG A 378 8.12 -3.69 11.42
N PRO A 379 7.46 -2.54 11.18
CA PRO A 379 6.42 -2.06 12.08
C PRO A 379 5.20 -2.98 12.06
N ALA A 380 4.31 -2.81 13.04
CA ALA A 380 2.95 -3.32 12.97
C ALA A 380 2.28 -2.95 11.64
N SER A 381 1.39 -3.82 11.14
CA SER A 381 0.60 -3.50 9.94
C SER A 381 -0.71 -4.25 9.88
N TYR A 382 -1.70 -3.64 9.24
CA TYR A 382 -2.94 -4.29 8.85
C TYR A 382 -2.85 -4.93 7.46
N ARG A 383 -3.44 -6.12 7.32
CA ARG A 383 -3.74 -6.77 6.05
C ARG A 383 -5.25 -6.87 5.88
N THR A 384 -5.74 -6.45 4.71
CA THR A 384 -7.15 -6.54 4.34
C THR A 384 -7.63 -8.00 4.28
N PRO A 385 -8.93 -8.25 4.53
CA PRO A 385 -9.52 -9.56 4.27
C PRO A 385 -9.40 -9.92 2.78
N VAL A 386 -9.30 -11.23 2.50
CA VAL A 386 -9.24 -11.78 1.13
C VAL A 386 -10.14 -13.00 1.05
N GLY A 387 -11.21 -12.93 0.25
CA GLY A 387 -12.26 -13.95 0.25
C GLY A 387 -12.82 -14.12 1.67
N ASP A 388 -12.93 -15.37 2.13
CA ASP A 388 -13.41 -15.70 3.47
C ASP A 388 -12.34 -15.55 4.58
N GLN A 389 -11.12 -15.11 4.24
CA GLN A 389 -10.05 -14.92 5.24
C GLN A 389 -10.23 -13.61 6.01
N PRO A 390 -10.00 -13.61 7.33
CA PRO A 390 -10.12 -12.40 8.15
C PRO A 390 -9.07 -11.36 7.76
N GLY A 391 -9.36 -10.09 8.06
CA GLY A 391 -8.32 -9.07 8.14
C GLY A 391 -7.35 -9.41 9.28
N LYS A 392 -6.10 -8.96 9.16
CA LYS A 392 -5.04 -9.32 10.10
C LYS A 392 -4.29 -8.10 10.60
N TYR A 393 -4.30 -7.86 11.91
CA TYR A 393 -3.31 -7.01 12.55
C TYR A 393 -2.07 -7.85 12.80
N MET A 394 -1.02 -7.58 12.02
CA MET A 394 0.29 -8.22 12.13
C MET A 394 1.24 -7.43 13.02
N PHE A 395 1.96 -8.10 13.92
CA PHE A 395 2.98 -7.49 14.78
C PHE A 395 4.29 -8.30 14.80
N ASP A 396 5.41 -7.66 15.16
CA ASP A 396 6.69 -8.35 15.37
C ASP A 396 6.85 -8.69 16.86
N PRO A 397 6.80 -9.98 17.24
CA PRO A 397 6.99 -10.36 18.63
C PRO A 397 8.42 -10.11 19.12
N GLN A 398 9.42 -9.91 18.26
CA GLN A 398 10.81 -9.73 18.68
C GLN A 398 11.16 -8.29 19.09
N ASP A 399 10.31 -7.32 18.76
CA ASP A 399 10.55 -5.89 19.03
C ASP A 399 9.90 -5.39 20.33
N TRP A 400 9.37 -6.31 21.15
CA TRP A 400 8.58 -6.00 22.35
C TRP A 400 9.31 -5.10 23.37
N GLN A 401 10.64 -5.13 23.41
CA GLN A 401 11.46 -4.32 24.32
C GLN A 401 11.43 -2.83 23.99
N ASN A 402 11.07 -2.48 22.77
CA ASN A 402 10.96 -1.10 22.31
C ASN A 402 9.50 -0.59 22.36
N ASP A 403 8.56 -1.43 22.78
CA ASP A 403 7.15 -1.11 22.84
C ASP A 403 6.66 -0.93 24.30
N THR A 404 5.54 -0.25 24.45
CA THR A 404 4.91 0.06 25.74
C THR A 404 3.46 -0.40 25.72
N ILE A 405 2.86 -0.59 26.89
CA ILE A 405 1.43 -0.95 26.98
C ILE A 405 0.58 0.11 26.27
N GLY A 406 0.82 1.39 26.55
CA GLY A 406 0.12 2.49 25.88
C GLY A 406 0.37 2.54 24.37
N GLY A 407 1.60 2.27 23.92
CA GLY A 407 1.97 2.18 22.50
C GLY A 407 1.22 1.06 21.78
N GLY A 408 1.14 -0.11 22.39
CA GLY A 408 0.36 -1.26 21.90
C GLY A 408 -1.13 -0.95 21.78
N GLU A 409 -1.72 -0.25 22.75
CA GLU A 409 -3.14 0.16 22.68
C GLU A 409 -3.41 1.16 21.54
N ILE A 410 -2.54 2.15 21.36
CA ILE A 410 -2.65 3.13 20.25
C ILE A 410 -2.57 2.39 18.91
N THR A 411 -1.62 1.48 18.77
CA THR A 411 -1.42 0.70 17.55
C THR A 411 -2.61 -0.21 17.27
N ALA A 412 -3.19 -0.85 18.30
CA ALA A 412 -4.37 -1.69 18.14
C ALA A 412 -5.59 -0.92 17.62
N VAL A 413 -5.83 0.30 18.13
CA VAL A 413 -6.92 1.16 17.63
C VAL A 413 -6.63 1.65 16.21
N HIS A 414 -5.37 1.95 15.89
CA HIS A 414 -4.91 2.36 14.56
C HIS A 414 -5.09 1.26 13.51
N GLU A 415 -4.72 0.02 13.81
CA GLU A 415 -4.82 -1.10 12.86
C GLU A 415 -6.23 -1.71 12.82
N GLY A 416 -7.00 -1.57 13.90
CA GLY A 416 -8.29 -2.23 14.06
C GLY A 416 -9.50 -1.30 14.01
N PHE A 417 -10.11 -1.07 15.18
CA PHE A 417 -11.33 -0.29 15.33
C PHE A 417 -11.04 1.03 16.07
N PRO A 418 -11.45 2.20 15.56
CA PRO A 418 -12.08 2.45 14.25
C PRO A 418 -11.06 2.69 13.11
N GLY A 419 -9.84 2.15 13.24
CA GLY A 419 -8.76 2.36 12.28
C GLY A 419 -8.84 1.54 10.99
N HIS A 420 -7.69 1.03 10.53
CA HIS A 420 -7.52 0.43 9.20
C HIS A 420 -8.49 -0.70 8.90
N HIS A 421 -8.71 -1.63 9.84
CA HIS A 421 -9.67 -2.70 9.63
C HIS A 421 -11.08 -2.18 9.38
N MET A 422 -11.55 -1.24 10.21
CA MET A 422 -12.88 -0.67 10.04
C MET A 422 -13.01 0.04 8.68
N GLN A 423 -12.03 0.86 8.31
CA GLN A 423 -12.06 1.63 7.07
C GLN A 423 -11.99 0.73 5.82
N LEU A 424 -11.02 -0.16 5.75
CA LEU A 424 -10.73 -0.93 4.53
C LEU A 424 -11.70 -2.11 4.35
N ALA A 425 -12.09 -2.81 5.43
CA ALA A 425 -13.06 -3.89 5.30
C ALA A 425 -14.43 -3.37 4.85
N LEU A 426 -14.90 -2.24 5.40
CA LEU A 426 -16.12 -1.58 4.92
C LEU A 426 -16.01 -1.15 3.44
N SER A 427 -14.82 -0.73 2.99
CA SER A 427 -14.61 -0.39 1.59
C SER A 427 -14.69 -1.60 0.66
N ILE A 428 -14.22 -2.77 1.12
CA ILE A 428 -14.25 -4.03 0.36
C ILE A 428 -15.67 -4.59 0.28
N GLU A 429 -16.42 -4.50 1.38
CA GLU A 429 -17.81 -4.99 1.49
C GLU A 429 -18.82 -4.14 0.71
N ARG A 430 -18.40 -2.98 0.17
CA ARG A 430 -19.25 -2.14 -0.69
C ARG A 430 -19.34 -2.70 -2.12
N GLU A 431 -20.39 -3.46 -2.37
CA GLU A 431 -20.67 -4.07 -3.68
C GLU A 431 -20.98 -3.05 -4.81
N SER A 432 -21.41 -1.83 -4.47
CA SER A 432 -21.82 -0.82 -5.46
C SER A 432 -20.65 -0.07 -6.12
N LEU A 433 -19.42 -0.30 -5.70
CA LEU A 433 -18.24 0.38 -6.24
C LEU A 433 -17.70 -0.33 -7.49
N HIS A 434 -17.28 0.47 -8.47
CA HIS A 434 -16.62 -0.08 -9.66
C HIS A 434 -15.29 -0.76 -9.27
N PRO A 435 -14.90 -1.90 -9.87
CA PRO A 435 -13.65 -2.60 -9.53
C PRO A 435 -12.38 -1.74 -9.63
N VAL A 436 -12.41 -0.69 -10.45
CA VAL A 436 -11.32 0.27 -10.58
C VAL A 436 -10.95 0.94 -9.27
N GLU A 437 -11.90 1.14 -8.35
CA GLU A 437 -11.67 1.75 -7.04
C GLU A 437 -10.64 0.96 -6.22
N ARG A 438 -10.50 -0.36 -6.44
CA ARG A 438 -9.45 -1.17 -5.79
C ARG A 438 -8.03 -0.82 -6.28
N LEU A 439 -7.92 -0.18 -7.45
CA LEU A 439 -6.65 0.32 -8.02
C LEU A 439 -6.35 1.77 -7.67
N LEU A 440 -7.30 2.46 -7.04
CA LEU A 440 -7.20 3.84 -6.60
C LEU A 440 -6.84 3.83 -5.12
N SER A 441 -5.84 4.61 -4.74
CA SER A 441 -5.43 4.73 -3.35
C SER A 441 -5.13 6.18 -3.01
N ASN A 442 -5.35 6.52 -1.76
CA ASN A 442 -5.00 7.79 -1.16
C ASN A 442 -4.36 7.49 0.20
N SER A 443 -3.21 8.10 0.49
CA SER A 443 -2.48 7.84 1.73
C SER A 443 -2.79 8.84 2.84
N ALA A 444 -3.51 9.93 2.55
CA ALA A 444 -3.84 10.98 3.50
C ALA A 444 -5.13 10.73 4.30
#